data_AF-A0A2P2IG11-F1
#
_entry.id   AF-A0A2P2IG11-F1
#
_cell.length_a   1.000
_cell.length_b   1.000
_cell.length_c   1.000
_cell.angle_alpha   90.00
_cell.angle_beta   90.00
_cell.angle_gamma   90.00
#
_symmetry.space_group_name_H-M   'P 1'
#
loop_
_entity.id
_entity.type
_entity.pdbx_description
1 polymer ?
#
loop_
_entity_poly.entity_id
_entity_poly.type
_entity_poly.pdbx_seq_one_letter_code
_entity_poly.pdbx_strand_id
1 'polypeptide(L)'
;SSLRGASGAALREKVAILRQEGIPALTRGSHDVELILLLSLFEHEIMTYVPPSFASPSQSPQASPALPRAIRAPAQHRRDFETKLKTFYRKLEAKGFAQGPGKLKISIRRDRLLEDAFNKVMAAGKKDLQKSKLYIT
;
A
#
# COMPACT_ATOMS: atom_id res chain seq x y z
N SER A 1 -17.81 2.97 -17.28
CA SER A 1 -17.62 3.76 -16.04
C SER A 1 -18.11 3.08 -14.75
N SER A 2 -18.46 1.78 -14.77
CA SER A 2 -19.15 1.11 -13.65
C SER A 2 -18.21 0.44 -12.62
N LEU A 3 -16.93 0.23 -12.94
CA LEU A 3 -16.02 -0.59 -12.12
C LEU A 3 -15.45 0.11 -10.87
N ARG A 4 -15.59 1.44 -10.73
CA ARG A 4 -15.02 2.17 -9.58
C ARG A 4 -15.94 2.22 -8.35
N GLY A 5 -17.23 1.88 -8.52
CA GLY A 5 -18.21 1.86 -7.42
C GLY A 5 -18.28 0.52 -6.68
N ALA A 6 -17.99 -0.59 -7.39
CA ALA A 6 -18.13 -1.94 -6.85
C ALA A 6 -17.07 -2.28 -5.78
N SER A 7 -15.82 -1.84 -5.96
CA SER A 7 -14.75 -2.07 -4.99
C SER A 7 -14.98 -1.35 -3.66
N GLY A 8 -15.47 -0.11 -3.72
CA GLY A 8 -15.82 0.66 -2.53
C GLY A 8 -16.97 0.06 -1.73
N ALA A 9 -17.96 -0.53 -2.41
CA ALA A 9 -19.08 -1.21 -1.74
C ALA A 9 -18.62 -2.51 -1.06
N ALA A 10 -17.83 -3.34 -1.77
CA ALA A 10 -17.29 -4.59 -1.24
C ALA A 10 -16.37 -4.35 -0.02
N LEU A 11 -15.53 -3.31 -0.05
CA LEU A 11 -14.66 -2.98 1.08
C LEU A 11 -15.46 -2.52 2.31
N ARG A 12 -16.54 -1.74 2.11
CA ARG A 12 -17.43 -1.31 3.20
C ARG A 12 -18.12 -2.49 3.87
N GLU A 13 -18.57 -3.46 3.09
CA GLU A 13 -19.18 -4.69 3.60
C GLU A 13 -18.19 -5.49 4.44
N LYS A 14 -16.95 -5.67 3.95
CA LYS A 14 -15.88 -6.33 4.72
C LYS A 14 -15.62 -5.61 6.05
N VAL A 15 -15.55 -4.28 6.05
CA VAL A 15 -15.40 -3.50 7.30
C VAL A 15 -16.59 -3.68 8.24
N ALA A 16 -17.82 -3.78 7.70
CA ALA A 16 -18.99 -4.06 8.52
C ALA A 16 -18.93 -5.45 9.19
N ILE A 17 -18.47 -6.47 8.45
CA ILE A 17 -18.25 -7.83 8.99
C ILE A 17 -17.17 -7.81 10.07
N LEU A 18 -16.04 -7.11 9.85
CA LEU A 18 -14.99 -6.95 10.85
C LEU A 18 -15.49 -6.30 12.13
N ARG A 19 -16.36 -5.28 12.00
CA ARG A 19 -16.97 -4.61 13.15
C ARG A 19 -17.86 -5.55 13.96
N GLN A 20 -18.52 -6.51 13.32
CA GLN A 20 -19.43 -7.45 13.97
C GLN A 20 -18.72 -8.66 14.57
N GLU A 21 -17.77 -9.24 13.84
CA GLU A 21 -17.11 -10.50 14.20
C GLU A 21 -15.72 -10.32 14.83
N GLY A 22 -15.07 -9.18 14.63
CA GLY A 22 -13.75 -8.90 15.19
C GLY A 22 -12.61 -9.69 14.54
N ILE A 23 -11.68 -10.16 15.39
CA ILE A 23 -10.43 -10.83 14.96
C ILE A 23 -10.67 -12.05 14.04
N PRO A 24 -11.65 -12.95 14.29
CA PRO A 24 -11.93 -14.06 13.39
C PRO A 24 -12.17 -13.64 11.93
N ALA A 25 -12.94 -12.57 11.69
CA ALA A 25 -13.17 -12.05 10.35
C ALA A 25 -11.92 -11.40 9.77
N LEU A 26 -11.09 -10.77 10.60
CA LEU A 26 -9.81 -10.20 10.19
C LEU A 26 -8.85 -11.28 9.71
N THR A 27 -8.78 -12.41 10.41
CA THR A 27 -7.96 -13.56 10.00
C THR A 27 -8.42 -14.11 8.65
N ARG A 28 -9.74 -14.27 8.43
CA ARG A 28 -10.27 -14.72 7.13
C ARG A 28 -9.98 -13.73 6.00
N GLY A 29 -10.01 -12.43 6.29
CA GLY A 29 -9.71 -11.36 5.34
C GLY A 29 -8.23 -11.00 5.19
N SER A 30 -7.31 -11.70 5.87
CA SER A 30 -5.89 -11.32 5.98
C SER A 30 -5.13 -11.31 4.65
N HIS A 31 -5.66 -11.95 3.61
CA HIS A 31 -5.09 -11.98 2.26
C HIS A 31 -5.76 -10.97 1.31
N ASP A 32 -6.77 -10.22 1.77
CA ASP A 32 -7.51 -9.30 0.93
C ASP A 32 -6.74 -7.99 0.72
N VAL A 33 -6.29 -7.75 -0.51
CA VAL A 33 -5.41 -6.61 -0.84
C VAL A 33 -6.05 -5.26 -0.55
N GLU A 34 -7.35 -5.09 -0.80
CA GLU A 34 -8.02 -3.80 -0.54
C GLU A 34 -8.15 -3.54 0.96
N LEU A 35 -8.42 -4.59 1.75
CA LEU A 35 -8.42 -4.50 3.21
C LEU A 35 -7.02 -4.23 3.76
N ILE A 36 -5.98 -4.91 3.26
CA ILE A 36 -4.59 -4.67 3.66
C ILE A 36 -4.20 -3.22 3.37
N LEU A 37 -4.44 -2.74 2.15
CA LEU A 37 -4.16 -1.34 1.77
C LEU A 37 -4.89 -0.35 2.67
N LEU A 38 -6.16 -0.61 3.00
CA LEU A 38 -6.93 0.24 3.91
C LEU A 38 -6.29 0.27 5.31
N LEU A 39 -5.95 -0.89 5.88
CA LEU A 39 -5.37 -0.98 7.22
C LEU A 39 -3.98 -0.34 7.28
N SER A 40 -3.16 -0.46 6.22
CA SER A 40 -1.86 0.21 6.12
C SER A 40 -1.96 1.75 6.16
N LEU A 41 -3.10 2.35 5.78
CA LEU A 41 -3.29 3.80 5.91
C LEU A 41 -3.40 4.27 7.37
N PHE A 42 -3.74 3.36 8.29
CA PHE A 42 -3.95 3.64 9.71
C PHE A 42 -3.01 2.82 10.61
N GLU A 43 -1.89 2.34 10.07
CA GLU A 43 -0.96 1.45 10.78
C GLU A 43 -0.53 2.06 12.13
N HIS A 44 -0.16 3.34 12.13
CA HIS A 44 0.31 4.01 13.34
C HIS A 44 -0.81 4.17 14.39
N GLU A 45 -2.00 4.59 13.96
CA GLU A 45 -3.17 4.74 14.82
C GLU A 45 -3.61 3.39 15.40
N ILE A 46 -3.56 2.32 14.63
CA ILE A 46 -3.90 0.96 15.09
C ILE A 46 -2.88 0.47 16.12
N MET A 47 -1.57 0.64 15.86
CA MET A 47 -0.51 0.18 16.77
C MET A 47 -0.47 0.96 18.08
N THR A 48 -0.85 2.24 18.06
CA THR A 48 -0.87 3.12 19.23
C THR A 48 -2.22 3.16 19.93
N TYR A 49 -3.22 2.45 19.42
CA TYR A 49 -4.57 2.44 19.98
C TYR A 49 -4.59 1.78 21.37
N VAL A 50 -4.95 2.58 22.38
CA VAL A 50 -5.27 2.10 23.73
C VAL A 50 -6.79 2.13 23.88
N PRO A 51 -7.45 0.97 24.09
CA PRO A 51 -8.90 0.96 24.29
C PRO A 51 -9.29 1.79 25.52
N PRO A 52 -10.42 2.52 25.48
CA PRO A 52 -10.84 3.40 26.58
C PRO A 52 -11.08 2.65 27.91
N SER A 53 -11.28 1.32 27.87
CA SER A 53 -11.40 0.47 29.07
C SER A 53 -10.08 0.24 29.81
N PHE A 54 -8.92 0.57 29.22
CA PHE A 54 -7.60 0.53 29.86
C PHE A 54 -7.11 1.91 30.32
N ALA A 55 -7.89 2.97 30.07
CA ALA A 55 -7.62 4.29 30.61
C ALA A 55 -8.16 4.36 32.05
N SER A 56 -7.27 4.19 33.03
CA SER A 56 -7.53 4.53 34.43
C SER A 56 -8.13 5.94 34.52
N PRO A 57 -9.12 6.21 35.40
CA PRO A 57 -9.64 7.56 35.58
C PRO A 57 -8.64 8.36 36.45
N SER A 58 -7.56 8.85 35.85
CA SER A 58 -6.71 9.86 36.47
C SER A 58 -6.67 11.10 35.59
N GLN A 59 -7.27 12.16 36.13
CA GLN A 59 -7.40 13.51 35.62
C GLN A 59 -6.07 14.09 35.07
N SER A 60 -6.19 14.88 34.00
CA SER A 60 -5.50 16.17 33.84
C SER A 60 -6.13 16.93 32.66
N PRO A 61 -6.69 18.14 32.85
CA PRO A 61 -7.16 18.98 31.75
C PRO A 61 -5.99 19.80 31.24
N GLN A 62 -5.36 19.37 30.15
CA GLN A 62 -4.44 20.24 29.44
C GLN A 62 -4.76 20.20 27.95
N ALA A 63 -5.48 21.24 27.53
CA ALA A 63 -5.77 21.55 26.14
C ALA A 63 -4.47 21.58 25.34
N SER A 64 -4.34 20.67 24.38
CA SER A 64 -3.33 20.76 23.34
C SER A 64 -3.83 21.72 22.24
N PRO A 65 -3.04 22.72 21.83
CA PRO A 65 -3.44 23.66 20.81
C PRO A 65 -3.61 22.95 19.47
N ALA A 66 -4.65 23.34 18.73
CA ALA A 66 -4.97 22.81 17.42
C ALA A 66 -3.74 22.77 16.49
N LEU A 67 -3.40 21.59 15.99
CA LEU A 67 -2.35 21.41 15.00
C LEU A 67 -2.75 22.17 13.72
N PRO A 68 -1.92 23.11 13.22
CA PRO A 68 -2.21 23.80 11.98
C PRO A 68 -2.26 22.80 10.83
N ARG A 69 -3.30 22.93 9.99
CA ARG A 69 -3.48 22.22 8.71
C ARG A 69 -2.14 22.10 7.99
N ALA A 70 -1.77 20.87 7.63
CA ALA A 70 -0.57 20.52 6.87
C ALA A 70 -0.19 21.61 5.86
N ILE A 71 0.90 22.33 6.16
CA ILE A 71 1.53 23.29 5.26
C ILE A 71 1.98 22.48 4.05
N ARG A 72 1.32 22.65 2.90
CA ARG A 72 1.80 22.12 1.63
C ARG A 72 3.27 22.54 1.48
N ALA A 73 4.17 21.57 1.36
CA ALA A 73 5.60 21.84 1.23
C ALA A 73 5.85 22.89 0.13
N PRO A 74 6.68 23.93 0.39
CA PRO A 74 6.82 25.06 -0.51
C PRO A 74 7.37 24.61 -1.87
N ALA A 75 6.93 25.28 -2.94
CA ALA A 75 7.13 24.88 -4.33
C ALA A 75 8.57 24.55 -4.74
N GLN A 76 9.59 25.05 -4.03
CA GLN A 76 11.00 24.71 -4.25
C GLN A 76 11.31 23.23 -3.95
N HIS A 77 10.85 22.68 -2.82
CA HIS A 77 11.08 21.28 -2.47
C HIS A 77 10.46 20.34 -3.51
N ARG A 78 9.31 20.73 -4.08
CA ARG A 78 8.62 19.96 -5.12
C ARG A 78 9.41 19.95 -6.43
N ARG A 79 10.02 21.07 -6.83
CA ARG A 79 10.86 21.16 -8.04
C ARG A 79 12.14 20.33 -7.94
N ASP A 80 12.77 20.31 -6.76
CA ASP A 80 13.99 19.51 -6.54
C ASP A 80 13.69 18.02 -6.59
N PHE A 81 12.56 17.60 -6.01
CA PHE A 81 12.10 16.22 -6.11
C PHE A 81 11.85 15.80 -7.56
N GLU A 82 11.10 16.60 -8.33
CA GLU A 82 10.81 16.31 -9.74
C GLU A 82 12.09 16.23 -10.59
N THR A 83 13.06 17.10 -10.32
CA THR A 83 14.37 17.08 -11.01
C THR A 83 15.17 15.83 -10.66
N LYS A 84 15.19 15.44 -9.37
CA LYS A 84 15.83 14.19 -8.93
C LYS A 84 15.13 12.97 -9.54
N LEU A 85 13.80 12.97 -9.61
CA LEU A 85 13.00 11.89 -10.18
C LEU A 85 13.29 11.71 -11.68
N LYS A 86 13.33 12.80 -12.46
CA LYS A 86 13.75 12.77 -13.88
C LYS A 86 15.15 12.19 -14.05
N THR A 87 16.09 12.63 -13.20
CA THR A 87 17.46 12.12 -13.21
C THR A 87 17.53 10.63 -12.88
N PHE A 88 16.72 10.17 -11.93
CA PHE A 88 16.63 8.75 -11.56
C PHE A 88 16.11 7.89 -12.72
N TYR A 89 15.01 8.27 -13.37
CA TYR A 89 14.48 7.52 -14.52
C TYR A 89 15.46 7.49 -15.70
N ARG A 90 16.13 8.62 -16.00
CA ARG A 90 17.19 8.64 -17.03
C ARG A 90 18.33 7.66 -16.73
N LYS A 91 18.73 7.52 -15.45
CA LYS A 91 19.75 6.54 -15.04
C LYS A 91 19.26 5.09 -15.19
N LEU A 92 17.99 4.82 -14.94
CA LEU A 92 17.40 3.50 -15.17
C LEU A 92 17.37 3.14 -16.65
N GLU A 93 16.94 4.08 -17.50
CA GLU A 93 16.92 3.88 -18.96
C GLU A 93 18.32 3.68 -19.54
N ALA A 94 19.30 4.46 -19.09
CA ALA A 94 20.69 4.29 -19.51
C ALA A 94 21.25 2.91 -19.15
N LYS A 95 20.79 2.32 -18.04
CA LYS A 95 21.10 0.92 -17.66
C LYS A 95 20.21 -0.12 -18.36
N GLY A 96 19.26 0.33 -19.19
CA GLY A 96 18.33 -0.46 -19.98
C GLY A 96 17.27 -1.18 -19.15
N PHE A 97 16.89 -0.65 -17.98
CA PHE A 97 15.84 -1.25 -17.17
C PHE A 97 14.48 -1.18 -17.87
N ALA A 98 13.79 -2.31 -18.01
CA ALA A 98 12.49 -2.44 -18.69
C ALA A 98 12.45 -1.96 -20.18
N GLN A 99 13.62 -1.83 -20.83
CA GLN A 99 13.77 -1.37 -22.22
C GLN A 99 14.04 -2.51 -23.22
N GLY A 100 14.22 -3.74 -22.75
CA GLY A 100 14.46 -4.91 -23.59
C GLY A 100 13.23 -5.30 -24.43
N PRO A 101 13.44 -6.00 -25.56
CA PRO A 101 12.36 -6.43 -26.44
C PRO A 101 11.47 -7.52 -25.81
N GLY A 102 11.96 -8.18 -24.75
CA GLY A 102 11.26 -9.26 -24.04
C GLY A 102 10.15 -8.77 -23.12
N LYS A 103 9.16 -9.65 -22.90
CA LYS A 103 8.15 -9.50 -21.85
C LYS A 103 8.34 -10.61 -20.82
N LEU A 104 8.42 -10.24 -19.55
CA LEU A 104 8.41 -11.20 -18.44
C LEU A 104 6.97 -11.35 -17.95
N LYS A 105 6.32 -12.46 -18.34
CA LYS A 105 4.96 -12.75 -17.92
C LYS A 105 4.96 -13.41 -16.54
N ILE A 106 4.38 -12.75 -15.54
CA ILE A 106 4.22 -13.27 -14.19
C ILE A 106 2.72 -13.53 -13.96
N SER A 107 2.36 -14.81 -13.82
CA SER A 107 0.98 -15.19 -13.49
C SER A 107 0.81 -15.28 -11.99
N ILE A 108 -0.18 -14.57 -11.46
CA ILE A 108 -0.42 -14.46 -10.02
C ILE A 108 -1.91 -14.61 -9.73
N ARG A 109 -2.26 -15.53 -8.84
CA ARG A 109 -3.63 -15.65 -8.34
C ARG A 109 -3.89 -14.62 -7.26
N ARG A 110 -5.09 -14.02 -7.28
CA ARG A 110 -5.45 -12.95 -6.31
C ARG A 110 -5.46 -13.44 -4.87
N ASP A 111 -5.92 -14.67 -4.64
CA ASP A 111 -5.99 -15.32 -3.33
C ASP A 111 -4.63 -15.77 -2.79
N ARG A 112 -3.61 -15.86 -3.65
CA ARG A 112 -2.23 -16.26 -3.29
C ARG A 112 -1.19 -15.24 -3.77
N LEU A 113 -1.56 -13.96 -3.83
CA LEU A 113 -0.77 -12.91 -4.48
C LEU A 113 0.68 -12.87 -4.00
N LEU A 114 0.88 -12.88 -2.69
CA LEU A 114 2.20 -12.74 -2.09
C LEU A 114 3.10 -13.95 -2.38
N GLU A 115 2.57 -15.15 -2.18
CA GLU A 115 3.29 -16.41 -2.40
C GLU A 115 3.66 -16.58 -3.88
N ASP A 116 2.69 -16.38 -4.78
CA ASP A 116 2.90 -16.50 -6.22
C ASP A 116 3.88 -15.42 -6.72
N ALA A 117 3.75 -14.16 -6.28
CA ALA A 117 4.66 -13.09 -6.66
C ALA A 117 6.10 -13.38 -6.20
N PHE A 118 6.26 -13.82 -4.94
CA PHE A 118 7.57 -14.18 -4.39
C PHE A 118 8.22 -15.29 -5.21
N ASN A 119 7.52 -16.41 -5.39
CA ASN A 119 8.06 -17.57 -6.11
C ASN A 119 8.41 -17.22 -7.56
N LYS A 120 7.56 -16.45 -8.26
CA LYS A 120 7.80 -16.08 -9.66
C LYS A 120 8.96 -15.10 -9.82
N VAL A 121 9.10 -14.12 -8.93
CA VAL A 121 10.21 -13.16 -8.95
C VAL A 121 11.53 -13.86 -8.63
N MET A 122 11.55 -14.70 -7.60
CA MET A 122 12.75 -15.42 -7.17
C MET A 122 13.23 -16.46 -8.20
N ALA A 123 12.30 -17.05 -8.96
CA ALA A 123 12.63 -17.98 -10.04
C ALA A 123 13.09 -17.29 -11.34
N ALA A 124 12.79 -16.00 -11.53
CA ALA A 124 13.12 -15.31 -12.76
C ALA A 124 14.59 -14.89 -12.83
N GLY A 125 15.17 -14.96 -14.02
CA GLY A 125 16.56 -14.58 -14.25
C GLY A 125 16.80 -13.08 -14.02
N LYS A 126 17.92 -12.74 -13.37
CA LYS A 126 18.31 -11.34 -13.12
C LYS A 126 18.28 -10.47 -14.39
N LYS A 127 18.74 -11.01 -15.53
CA LYS A 127 18.72 -10.28 -16.81
C LYS A 127 17.31 -10.01 -17.30
N ASP A 128 16.39 -10.97 -17.14
CA ASP A 128 15.00 -10.80 -17.55
C ASP A 128 14.26 -9.83 -16.64
N LEU A 129 14.44 -9.92 -15.33
CA LEU A 129 13.91 -8.92 -14.38
C LEU A 129 14.41 -7.51 -14.68
N GLN A 130 15.67 -7.38 -15.07
CA GLN A 130 16.27 -6.09 -15.36
C GLN A 130 15.79 -5.54 -16.71
N LYS A 131 15.83 -6.34 -17.78
CA LYS A 131 15.64 -5.84 -19.15
C LYS A 131 14.20 -5.95 -19.65
N SER A 132 13.46 -7.00 -19.30
CA SER A 132 12.16 -7.27 -19.89
C SER A 132 11.06 -6.38 -19.30
N LYS A 133 10.02 -6.12 -20.10
CA LYS A 133 8.81 -5.44 -19.61
C LYS A 133 7.96 -6.43 -18.81
N LEU A 134 7.59 -6.06 -17.59
CA LEU A 134 6.78 -6.90 -16.72
C LEU A 134 5.32 -6.94 -17.22
N TYR A 135 4.75 -8.14 -17.29
CA TYR A 135 3.37 -8.37 -17.69
C TYR A 135 2.69 -9.29 -16.67
N ILE A 136 1.79 -8.74 -15.85
CA ILE A 136 1.07 -9.49 -14.83
C ILE A 136 -0.23 -10.05 -15.41
N THR A 137 -0.51 -11.32 -15.15
CA THR A 137 -1.76 -12.00 -15.58
C THR A 137 -2.43 -12.77 -14.47
#